data_AF-A0A2V9LZ41-F1
#
_entry.id   AF-A0A2V9LZ41-F1
#
_cell.length_a   1.000
_cell.length_b   1.000
_cell.length_c   1.000
_cell.angle_alpha   90.00
_cell.angle_beta   90.00
_cell.angle_gamma   90.00
#
_symmetry.space_group_name_H-M   'P 1'
#
loop_
_entity.id
_entity.type
_entity.pdbx_description
1 polymer ?
#
loop_
_entity_poly.entity_id
_entity_poly.type
_entity_poly.pdbx_seq_one_letter_code
_entity_poly.pdbx_strand_id
1 'polypeptide(L)'
;MRIKAVLFDFDGTLTEPGTLDYSAIRDAIGCSQGSPILECIARMRSRARRAKALRILDEIEWKASRLSRPNAGAEELLRLLLSRNLKIGIISRNSLRSIRRALRNFRHIRASDFSVIMTRDDPQLPKPSPEGILAAAVKMGVPAEQVLVVGDFVFDIEAGQNAGAHTAFLTNGSASPAFRHPPDFTTRNLEELQDIVRLHSPLRNGKLPNELLARFLGECVDPSLLIPPGVGEDVAAIQLDGEDVLVLKSDPVTFATDAIGYYAVVVNVNDLATSGAAPRWLLTTLLFPAETSAAQAGQVMKELREVALQHGLLLCGGHTEITDAVTRPVVVAQAAGTVPRTNLVDKRGMRGGNKILLTKGMAVEGTCIIAREFPQKLRRMGMSAREIEKCRRFLYDPGISILKEARIAAR
;
A
#
# COMPACT_ATOMS: atom_id res chain seq x y z
N MET A 1 -1.49 -12.51 5.71
CA MET A 1 -2.11 -11.55 6.65
C MET A 1 -2.52 -10.27 5.92
N ARG A 2 -3.66 -9.66 6.27
CA ARG A 2 -4.12 -8.37 5.71
C ARG A 2 -4.60 -7.46 6.84
N ILE A 3 -3.96 -6.32 7.03
CA ILE A 3 -4.28 -5.37 8.11
C ILE A 3 -5.16 -4.25 7.58
N LYS A 4 -6.36 -4.08 8.15
CA LYS A 4 -7.27 -2.95 7.87
C LYS A 4 -7.46 -2.00 9.05
N ALA A 5 -7.12 -2.46 10.25
CA ALA A 5 -7.18 -1.64 11.47
C ALA A 5 -5.98 -1.89 12.38
N VAL A 6 -5.60 -0.88 13.15
CA VAL A 6 -4.57 -0.99 14.20
C VAL A 6 -5.13 -0.49 15.53
N LEU A 7 -5.07 -1.33 16.55
CA LEU A 7 -5.42 -0.98 17.93
C LEU A 7 -4.16 -0.85 18.75
N PHE A 8 -3.95 0.31 19.33
CA PHE A 8 -2.78 0.61 20.13
C PHE A 8 -3.12 0.57 21.62
N ASP A 9 -2.26 -0.03 22.43
CA ASP A 9 -2.10 0.45 23.79
C ASP A 9 -1.64 1.93 23.79
N PHE A 10 -1.85 2.60 24.91
CA PHE A 10 -1.54 4.01 25.02
C PHE A 10 -0.21 4.28 25.73
N ASP A 11 -0.05 3.80 26.96
CA ASP A 11 1.05 4.18 27.85
C ASP A 11 2.23 3.22 27.69
N GLY A 12 3.36 3.71 27.16
CA GLY A 12 4.49 2.85 26.78
C GLY A 12 4.43 2.44 25.30
N THR A 13 3.29 2.65 24.65
CA THR A 13 3.12 2.44 23.21
C THR A 13 3.03 3.76 22.45
N LEU A 14 1.88 4.47 22.50
CA LEU A 14 1.73 5.76 21.81
C LEU A 14 2.37 6.92 22.58
N THR A 15 2.49 6.82 23.89
CA THR A 15 3.26 7.76 24.72
C THR A 15 4.54 7.12 25.25
N GLU A 16 5.56 7.93 25.50
CA GLU A 16 6.84 7.45 26.03
C GLU A 16 6.66 6.60 27.31
N PRO A 17 7.42 5.49 27.44
CA PRO A 17 7.40 4.68 28.66
C PRO A 17 7.97 5.47 29.85
N GLY A 18 7.59 5.06 31.07
CA GLY A 18 8.15 5.60 32.30
C GLY A 18 7.46 6.87 32.86
N THR A 19 6.44 7.39 32.19
CA THR A 19 5.65 8.53 32.74
C THR A 19 4.83 8.13 33.96
N LEU A 20 4.44 6.86 34.07
CA LEU A 20 3.71 6.28 35.19
C LEU A 20 4.63 5.40 36.03
N ASP A 21 4.77 5.73 37.31
CA ASP A 21 5.44 4.86 38.29
C ASP A 21 4.44 3.84 38.83
N TYR A 22 4.38 2.68 38.18
CA TYR A 22 3.50 1.58 38.60
C TYR A 22 3.84 1.04 40.00
N SER A 23 5.08 1.18 40.48
CA SER A 23 5.44 0.77 41.83
C SER A 23 4.80 1.69 42.86
N ALA A 24 4.96 3.01 42.69
CA ALA A 24 4.36 4.01 43.55
C ALA A 24 2.83 3.97 43.54
N ILE A 25 2.22 3.68 42.38
CA ILE A 25 0.76 3.49 42.29
C ILE A 25 0.31 2.30 43.13
N ARG A 26 1.02 1.16 43.06
CA ARG A 26 0.71 -0.02 43.87
C ARG A 26 0.80 0.28 45.36
N ASP A 27 1.84 0.99 45.79
CA ASP A 27 2.03 1.36 47.19
C ASP A 27 0.92 2.30 47.68
N ALA A 28 0.56 3.32 46.89
CA ALA A 28 -0.49 4.28 47.23
C ALA A 28 -1.88 3.64 47.35
N ILE A 29 -2.15 2.59 46.57
CA ILE A 29 -3.43 1.85 46.59
C ILE A 29 -3.43 0.74 47.65
N GLY A 30 -2.25 0.29 48.09
CA GLY A 30 -2.06 -0.83 49.00
C GLY A 30 -2.17 -2.19 48.29
N CYS A 31 -1.62 -2.29 47.08
CA CYS A 31 -1.47 -3.53 46.31
C CYS A 31 -0.06 -4.11 46.48
N SER A 32 0.06 -5.44 46.44
CA SER A 32 1.36 -6.11 46.43
C SER A 32 2.15 -5.78 45.16
N GLN A 33 3.47 -5.62 45.29
CA GLN A 33 4.35 -5.44 44.15
C GLN A 33 4.24 -6.61 43.17
N GLY A 34 4.34 -6.31 41.87
CA GLY A 34 4.13 -7.27 40.78
C GLY A 34 2.67 -7.65 40.51
N SER A 35 1.71 -7.24 41.35
CA SER A 35 0.29 -7.51 41.10
C SER A 35 -0.35 -6.50 40.13
N PRO A 36 -1.11 -6.95 39.13
CA PRO A 36 -1.88 -6.07 38.26
C PRO A 36 -2.87 -5.18 39.06
N ILE A 37 -2.83 -3.87 38.81
CA ILE A 37 -3.49 -2.85 39.66
C ILE A 37 -5.03 -3.00 39.62
N LEU A 38 -5.65 -3.12 38.44
CA LEU A 38 -7.11 -3.19 38.38
C LEU A 38 -7.65 -4.49 38.99
N GLU A 39 -6.92 -5.58 38.88
CA GLU A 39 -7.25 -6.88 39.45
C GLU A 39 -7.16 -6.83 40.98
N CYS A 40 -6.13 -6.15 41.51
CA CYS A 40 -6.02 -5.85 42.95
C CYS A 40 -7.22 -5.04 43.45
N ILE A 41 -7.58 -3.96 42.73
CA ILE A 41 -8.74 -3.11 43.05
C ILE A 41 -10.05 -3.92 42.97
N ALA A 42 -10.20 -4.77 41.96
CA ALA A 42 -11.37 -5.64 41.77
C ALA A 42 -11.52 -6.66 42.91
N ARG A 43 -10.42 -7.15 43.49
CA ARG A 43 -10.47 -8.09 44.62
C ARG A 43 -10.83 -7.43 45.96
N MET A 44 -10.85 -6.09 46.04
CA MET A 44 -11.22 -5.39 47.28
C MET A 44 -12.69 -5.64 47.63
N ARG A 45 -12.94 -6.17 48.85
CA ARG A 45 -14.29 -6.48 49.35
C ARG A 45 -15.15 -5.23 49.62
N SER A 46 -14.54 -4.14 50.08
CA SER A 46 -15.26 -2.90 50.41
C SER A 46 -15.42 -2.01 49.18
N ARG A 47 -16.67 -1.66 48.85
CA ARG A 47 -17.00 -0.69 47.78
C ARG A 47 -16.35 0.67 48.02
N ALA A 48 -16.31 1.13 49.28
CA ALA A 48 -15.67 2.39 49.64
C ALA A 48 -14.15 2.35 49.42
N ARG A 49 -13.49 1.24 49.77
CA ARG A 49 -12.05 1.05 49.52
C ARG A 49 -11.75 1.01 48.03
N ARG A 50 -12.57 0.29 47.25
CA ARG A 50 -12.46 0.23 45.78
C ARG A 50 -12.59 1.63 45.16
N ALA A 51 -13.61 2.40 45.57
CA ALA A 51 -13.82 3.76 45.08
C ALA A 51 -12.67 4.71 45.46
N LYS A 52 -12.09 4.56 46.66
CA LYS A 52 -10.90 5.32 47.07
C LYS A 52 -9.69 4.97 46.20
N ALA A 53 -9.43 3.68 45.96
CA ALA A 53 -8.33 3.20 45.13
C ALA A 53 -8.42 3.72 43.69
N LEU A 54 -9.61 3.67 43.08
CA LEU A 54 -9.84 4.20 41.73
C LEU A 54 -9.58 5.71 41.66
N ARG A 55 -10.01 6.49 42.66
CA ARG A 55 -9.71 7.93 42.70
C ARG A 55 -8.21 8.22 42.79
N ILE A 56 -7.47 7.46 43.60
CA ILE A 56 -6.01 7.60 43.70
C ILE A 56 -5.36 7.29 42.35
N LEU A 57 -5.78 6.20 41.71
CA LEU A 57 -5.31 5.81 40.39
C LEU A 57 -5.58 6.91 39.34
N ASP A 58 -6.83 7.40 39.26
CA ASP A 58 -7.24 8.46 38.34
C ASP A 58 -6.43 9.76 38.54
N GLU A 59 -6.15 10.14 39.79
CA GLU A 59 -5.37 11.34 40.11
C GLU A 59 -3.90 11.22 39.67
N ILE A 60 -3.29 10.04 39.86
CA ILE A 60 -1.91 9.78 39.42
C ILE A 60 -1.85 9.77 37.90
N GLU A 61 -2.75 9.04 37.24
CA GLU A 61 -2.87 9.00 35.77
C GLU A 61 -3.08 10.40 35.19
N TRP A 62 -3.94 11.21 35.80
CA TRP A 62 -4.21 12.57 35.34
C TRP A 62 -2.95 13.45 35.42
N LYS A 63 -2.17 13.35 36.51
CA LYS A 63 -0.91 14.08 36.66
C LYS A 63 0.10 13.63 35.60
N ALA A 64 0.27 12.33 35.40
CA ALA A 64 1.17 11.77 34.38
C ALA A 64 0.77 12.21 32.96
N SER A 65 -0.53 12.20 32.63
CA SER A 65 -1.05 12.61 31.32
C SER A 65 -0.74 14.07 30.94
N ARG A 66 -0.44 14.93 31.93
CA ARG A 66 -0.04 16.32 31.68
C ARG A 66 1.42 16.44 31.23
N LEU A 67 2.24 15.49 31.64
CA LEU A 67 3.69 15.47 31.41
C LEU A 67 4.07 14.50 30.28
N SER A 68 3.15 13.61 29.89
CA SER A 68 3.40 12.62 28.85
C SER A 68 3.74 13.26 27.50
N ARG A 69 4.59 12.58 26.75
CA ARG A 69 4.97 12.96 25.39
C ARG A 69 4.65 11.81 24.43
N PRO A 70 4.36 12.10 23.15
CA PRO A 70 4.26 11.07 22.13
C PRO A 70 5.55 10.23 22.09
N ASN A 71 5.42 8.91 21.95
CA ASN A 71 6.57 8.03 21.73
C ASN A 71 7.26 8.37 20.39
N ALA A 72 8.56 8.13 20.29
CA ALA A 72 9.32 8.37 19.08
C ALA A 72 8.71 7.59 17.89
N GLY A 73 8.37 8.29 16.82
CA GLY A 73 7.73 7.72 15.63
C GLY A 73 6.21 7.53 15.72
N ALA A 74 5.56 7.85 16.86
CA ALA A 74 4.12 7.65 17.03
C ALA A 74 3.29 8.53 16.09
N GLU A 75 3.62 9.82 15.97
CA GLU A 75 2.87 10.72 15.09
C GLU A 75 3.09 10.40 13.61
N GLU A 76 4.30 10.00 13.23
CA GLU A 76 4.65 9.52 11.88
C GLU A 76 3.83 8.29 11.52
N LEU A 77 3.80 7.28 12.40
CA LEU A 77 3.06 6.05 12.19
C LEU A 77 1.55 6.31 12.09
N LEU A 78 0.98 7.10 13.00
CA LEU A 78 -0.46 7.40 12.97
C LEU A 78 -0.85 8.17 11.70
N ARG A 79 -0.04 9.14 11.25
CA ARG A 79 -0.26 9.83 9.96
C ARG A 79 -0.14 8.88 8.78
N LEU A 80 0.81 7.95 8.80
CA LEU A 80 0.96 6.92 7.78
C LEU A 80 -0.30 6.06 7.68
N LEU A 81 -0.82 5.59 8.82
CA LEU A 81 -2.05 4.78 8.89
C LEU A 81 -3.26 5.53 8.34
N LEU A 82 -3.44 6.79 8.73
CA LEU A 82 -4.50 7.66 8.22
C LEU A 82 -4.37 7.90 6.72
N SER A 83 -3.17 8.16 6.21
CA SER A 83 -2.93 8.35 4.77
C SER A 83 -3.25 7.10 3.95
N ARG A 84 -3.17 5.91 4.56
CA ARG A 84 -3.55 4.62 3.94
C ARG A 84 -5.01 4.25 4.17
N ASN A 85 -5.82 5.13 4.76
CA ASN A 85 -7.23 4.90 5.06
C ASN A 85 -7.46 3.67 5.97
N LEU A 86 -6.51 3.38 6.84
CA LEU A 86 -6.64 2.35 7.87
C LEU A 86 -7.40 2.90 9.07
N LYS A 87 -8.19 2.05 9.72
CA LYS A 87 -8.85 2.42 10.98
C LYS A 87 -7.83 2.35 12.10
N ILE A 88 -7.79 3.38 12.93
CA ILE A 88 -6.93 3.40 14.12
C ILE A 88 -7.80 3.52 15.37
N GLY A 89 -7.40 2.82 16.43
CA GLY A 89 -8.07 2.88 17.72
C GLY A 89 -7.10 2.75 18.88
N ILE A 90 -7.56 3.16 20.05
CA ILE A 90 -6.83 3.00 21.31
C ILE A 90 -7.57 1.96 22.15
N ILE A 91 -6.82 1.07 22.79
CA ILE A 91 -7.31 0.20 23.85
C ILE A 91 -6.37 0.31 25.05
N SER A 92 -6.84 0.96 26.12
CA SER A 92 -6.02 1.24 27.29
C SER A 92 -6.72 0.84 28.59
N ARG A 93 -5.91 0.58 29.61
CA ARG A 93 -6.37 0.33 30.99
C ARG A 93 -6.47 1.61 31.83
N ASN A 94 -6.17 2.77 31.24
CA ASN A 94 -6.32 4.09 31.86
C ASN A 94 -7.74 4.66 31.68
N SER A 95 -8.06 5.71 32.45
CA SER A 95 -9.33 6.44 32.26
C SER A 95 -9.36 7.23 30.95
N LEU A 96 -10.55 7.37 30.37
CA LEU A 96 -10.78 8.16 29.16
C LEU A 96 -10.37 9.62 29.34
N ARG A 97 -10.56 10.13 30.56
CA ARG A 97 -10.16 11.48 30.94
C ARG A 97 -8.64 11.66 30.77
N SER A 98 -7.82 10.73 31.25
CA SER A 98 -6.36 10.81 31.15
C SER A 98 -5.86 10.68 29.72
N ILE A 99 -6.41 9.73 28.94
CA ILE A 99 -6.05 9.56 27.52
C ILE A 99 -6.34 10.83 26.73
N ARG A 100 -7.54 11.40 26.87
CA ARG A 100 -7.91 12.65 26.18
C ARG A 100 -7.01 13.82 26.57
N ARG A 101 -6.52 13.86 27.80
CA ARG A 101 -5.57 14.89 28.23
C ARG A 101 -4.20 14.69 27.61
N ALA A 102 -3.67 13.48 27.64
CA ALA A 102 -2.37 13.15 27.04
C ALA A 102 -2.36 13.38 25.52
N LEU A 103 -3.46 13.06 24.82
CA LEU A 103 -3.60 13.33 23.38
C LEU A 103 -3.47 14.82 23.03
N ARG A 104 -3.66 15.75 23.98
CA ARG A 104 -3.41 17.19 23.73
C ARG A 104 -1.93 17.55 23.64
N ASN A 105 -1.05 16.63 24.02
CA ASN A 105 0.40 16.80 23.89
C ASN A 105 0.90 16.37 22.50
N PHE A 106 0.04 15.75 21.68
CA PHE A 106 0.30 15.45 20.27
C PHE A 106 0.05 16.72 19.44
N ARG A 107 0.92 16.96 18.45
CA ARG A 107 0.88 18.14 17.57
C ARG A 107 -0.04 17.92 16.38
N HIS A 108 0.00 16.73 15.81
CA HIS A 108 -0.65 16.43 14.52
C HIS A 108 -1.80 15.43 14.63
N ILE A 109 -1.97 14.81 15.79
CA ILE A 109 -3.00 13.80 16.06
C ILE A 109 -3.99 14.32 17.10
N ARG A 110 -5.28 14.04 16.87
CA ARG A 110 -6.39 14.39 17.75
C ARG A 110 -7.19 13.15 18.12
N ALA A 111 -7.96 13.25 19.20
CA ALA A 111 -8.88 12.18 19.60
C ALA A 111 -9.90 11.81 18.50
N SER A 112 -10.25 12.76 17.62
CA SER A 112 -11.16 12.54 16.48
C SER A 112 -10.57 11.69 15.37
N ASP A 113 -9.25 11.51 15.32
CA ASP A 113 -8.60 10.68 14.30
C ASP A 113 -8.75 9.19 14.60
N PHE A 114 -9.06 8.85 15.87
CA PHE A 114 -9.32 7.49 16.30
C PHE A 114 -10.78 7.11 16.06
N SER A 115 -10.97 6.01 15.35
CA SER A 115 -12.31 5.44 15.11
C SER A 115 -12.94 4.92 16.40
N VAL A 116 -12.11 4.55 17.38
CA VAL A 116 -12.54 4.10 18.71
C VAL A 116 -11.45 4.37 19.75
N ILE A 117 -11.86 4.75 20.95
CA ILE A 117 -10.98 4.84 22.13
C ILE A 117 -11.67 4.02 23.22
N MET A 118 -11.17 2.81 23.46
CA MET A 118 -11.60 1.90 24.53
C MET A 118 -10.69 2.08 25.75
N THR A 119 -11.30 2.18 26.92
CA THR A 119 -10.65 2.60 28.16
C THR A 119 -11.14 1.74 29.32
N ARG A 120 -10.58 1.94 30.52
CA ARG A 120 -11.11 1.30 31.74
C ARG A 120 -12.55 1.72 32.06
N ASP A 121 -12.98 2.89 31.59
CA ASP A 121 -14.30 3.43 31.88
C ASP A 121 -15.40 2.76 31.03
N ASP A 122 -15.01 1.98 30.01
CA ASP A 122 -15.91 1.19 29.18
C ASP A 122 -16.38 -0.09 29.90
N PRO A 123 -17.58 -0.62 29.58
CA PRO A 123 -18.15 -1.76 30.30
C PRO A 123 -17.48 -3.11 30.00
N GLN A 124 -16.61 -3.19 28.99
CA GLN A 124 -15.88 -4.42 28.64
C GLN A 124 -14.83 -4.76 29.69
N LEU A 125 -14.56 -6.05 29.86
CA LEU A 125 -13.44 -6.48 30.70
C LEU A 125 -12.10 -5.96 30.14
N PRO A 126 -11.19 -5.47 31.01
CA PRO A 126 -9.89 -4.98 30.57
C PRO A 126 -9.01 -6.12 30.04
N LYS A 127 -8.01 -5.76 29.22
CA LYS A 127 -6.91 -6.65 28.80
C LYS A 127 -6.33 -7.39 30.01
N PRO A 128 -6.11 -8.72 30.00
CA PRO A 128 -5.94 -9.59 28.83
C PRO A 128 -7.24 -10.18 28.25
N SER A 129 -8.41 -9.77 28.73
CA SER A 129 -9.68 -10.19 28.11
C SER A 129 -9.78 -9.69 26.65
N PRO A 130 -10.29 -10.51 25.71
CA PRO A 130 -10.47 -10.09 24.31
C PRO A 130 -11.65 -9.14 24.10
N GLU A 131 -12.54 -8.96 25.08
CA GLU A 131 -13.79 -8.22 24.92
C GLU A 131 -13.61 -6.80 24.38
N GLY A 132 -12.62 -6.07 24.89
CA GLY A 132 -12.34 -4.70 24.44
C GLY A 132 -11.90 -4.64 22.97
N ILE A 133 -11.13 -5.63 22.52
CA ILE A 133 -10.62 -5.72 21.13
C ILE A 133 -11.74 -6.09 20.18
N LEU A 134 -12.57 -7.08 20.56
CA LEU A 134 -13.73 -7.49 19.78
C LEU A 134 -14.75 -6.35 19.65
N ALA A 135 -15.02 -5.63 20.73
CA ALA A 135 -15.90 -4.46 20.70
C ALA A 135 -15.34 -3.33 19.83
N ALA A 136 -14.03 -3.08 19.89
CA ALA A 136 -13.35 -2.10 19.04
C ALA A 136 -13.41 -2.49 17.56
N ALA A 137 -13.17 -3.77 17.23
CA ALA A 137 -13.25 -4.31 15.89
C ALA A 137 -14.65 -4.11 15.27
N VAL A 138 -15.70 -4.41 16.04
CA VAL A 138 -17.10 -4.15 15.66
C VAL A 138 -17.35 -2.66 15.39
N LYS A 139 -16.92 -1.77 16.31
CA LYS A 139 -17.07 -0.30 16.14
C LYS A 139 -16.34 0.23 14.91
N MET A 140 -15.22 -0.37 14.53
CA MET A 140 -14.45 0.01 13.34
C MET A 140 -14.98 -0.61 12.03
N GLY A 141 -15.88 -1.59 12.11
CA GLY A 141 -16.38 -2.34 10.95
C GLY A 141 -15.32 -3.22 10.31
N VAL A 142 -14.39 -3.75 11.09
CA VAL A 142 -13.26 -4.57 10.61
C VAL A 142 -13.25 -5.92 11.35
N PRO A 143 -13.15 -7.07 10.65
CA PRO A 143 -13.00 -8.37 11.29
C PRO A 143 -11.74 -8.43 12.18
N ALA A 144 -11.81 -9.13 13.31
CA ALA A 144 -10.68 -9.20 14.25
C ALA A 144 -9.38 -9.73 13.61
N GLU A 145 -9.47 -10.71 12.70
CA GLU A 145 -8.34 -11.24 11.91
C GLU A 145 -7.64 -10.18 11.00
N GLN A 146 -8.26 -9.02 10.80
CA GLN A 146 -7.71 -7.89 10.03
C GLN A 146 -7.29 -6.72 10.94
N VAL A 147 -7.30 -6.92 12.25
CA VAL A 147 -6.83 -5.98 13.27
C VAL A 147 -5.42 -6.36 13.69
N LEU A 148 -4.52 -5.38 13.76
CA LEU A 148 -3.24 -5.49 14.44
C LEU A 148 -3.33 -4.83 15.82
N VAL A 149 -3.08 -5.59 16.88
CA VAL A 149 -3.01 -5.09 18.26
C VAL A 149 -1.55 -4.83 18.59
N VAL A 150 -1.24 -3.61 19.00
CA VAL A 150 0.12 -3.13 19.26
C VAL A 150 0.20 -2.71 20.71
N GLY A 151 1.15 -3.27 21.46
CA GLY A 151 1.36 -2.91 22.85
C GLY A 151 2.74 -3.28 23.37
N ASP A 152 3.14 -2.70 24.49
CA ASP A 152 4.41 -2.95 25.18
C ASP A 152 4.25 -3.87 26.40
N PHE A 153 3.05 -4.37 26.66
CA PHE A 153 2.78 -5.26 27.78
C PHE A 153 2.18 -6.60 27.36
N VAL A 154 2.44 -7.64 28.17
CA VAL A 154 2.01 -9.02 27.89
C VAL A 154 0.50 -9.12 27.68
N PHE A 155 -0.28 -8.34 28.43
CA PHE A 155 -1.74 -8.36 28.30
C PHE A 155 -2.26 -7.81 26.97
N ASP A 156 -1.47 -7.00 26.26
CA ASP A 156 -1.85 -6.51 24.93
C ASP A 156 -1.82 -7.65 23.92
N ILE A 157 -0.76 -8.46 24.01
CA ILE A 157 -0.55 -9.62 23.15
C ILE A 157 -1.55 -10.72 23.48
N GLU A 158 -1.74 -11.05 24.76
CA GLU A 158 -2.73 -12.04 25.17
C GLU A 158 -4.15 -11.65 24.77
N ALA A 159 -4.54 -10.38 24.96
CA ALA A 159 -5.86 -9.92 24.54
C ALA A 159 -6.05 -10.02 23.02
N GLY A 160 -5.03 -9.63 22.23
CA GLY A 160 -5.08 -9.71 20.77
C GLY A 160 -5.21 -11.14 20.28
N GLN A 161 -4.38 -12.06 20.80
CA GLN A 161 -4.44 -13.48 20.47
C GLN A 161 -5.78 -14.10 20.84
N ASN A 162 -6.28 -13.82 22.04
CA ASN A 162 -7.60 -14.31 22.49
C ASN A 162 -8.75 -13.77 21.63
N ALA A 163 -8.58 -12.62 20.98
CA ALA A 163 -9.56 -12.03 20.07
C ALA A 163 -9.44 -12.56 18.63
N GLY A 164 -8.42 -13.36 18.31
CA GLY A 164 -8.09 -13.78 16.94
C GLY A 164 -7.51 -12.65 16.08
N ALA A 165 -6.96 -11.61 16.70
CA ALA A 165 -6.28 -10.52 16.03
C ALA A 165 -4.78 -10.81 15.88
N HIS A 166 -4.13 -10.14 14.92
CA HIS A 166 -2.68 -10.14 14.84
C HIS A 166 -2.08 -9.24 15.93
N THR A 167 -0.86 -9.53 16.34
CA THR A 167 -0.21 -8.89 17.50
C THR A 167 1.20 -8.43 17.19
N ALA A 168 1.54 -7.21 17.62
CA ALA A 168 2.89 -6.69 17.57
C ALA A 168 3.31 -6.21 18.97
N PHE A 169 4.38 -6.81 19.50
CA PHE A 169 4.95 -6.40 20.77
C PHE A 169 6.03 -5.34 20.57
N LEU A 170 5.88 -4.21 21.26
CA LEU A 170 6.82 -3.09 21.23
C LEU A 170 7.77 -3.19 22.43
N THR A 171 9.05 -3.46 22.19
CA THR A 171 10.01 -3.64 23.30
C THR A 171 10.52 -2.33 23.89
N ASN A 172 10.38 -1.21 23.16
CA ASN A 172 11.01 0.07 23.50
C ASN A 172 12.52 -0.07 23.82
N GLY A 173 13.21 -1.00 23.15
CA GLY A 173 14.63 -1.29 23.38
C GLY A 173 14.95 -2.14 24.62
N SER A 174 13.93 -2.58 25.38
CA SER A 174 14.08 -3.49 26.52
C SER A 174 14.09 -4.95 26.08
N ALA A 175 14.44 -5.86 27.00
CA ALA A 175 14.32 -7.30 26.76
C ALA A 175 12.84 -7.69 26.62
N SER A 176 12.56 -8.59 25.67
CA SER A 176 11.22 -9.13 25.47
C SER A 176 10.86 -10.10 26.63
N PRO A 177 9.66 -10.00 27.24
CA PRO A 177 9.25 -10.95 28.26
C PRO A 177 8.95 -12.33 27.65
N ALA A 178 8.83 -13.34 28.51
CA ALA A 178 8.33 -14.64 28.09
C ALA A 178 6.82 -14.57 27.82
N PHE A 179 6.39 -15.01 26.64
CA PHE A 179 4.98 -15.13 26.28
C PHE A 179 4.54 -16.58 26.33
N ARG A 180 3.27 -16.82 26.71
CA ARG A 180 2.65 -18.15 26.55
C ARG A 180 2.57 -18.54 25.06
N HIS A 181 2.19 -17.58 24.22
CA HIS A 181 2.22 -17.68 22.78
C HIS A 181 2.94 -16.46 22.21
N PRO A 182 3.96 -16.62 21.36
CA PRO A 182 4.71 -15.48 20.85
C PRO A 182 3.82 -14.54 20.02
N PRO A 183 4.06 -13.22 20.05
CA PRO A 183 3.37 -12.29 19.16
C PRO A 183 3.74 -12.55 17.69
N ASP A 184 2.88 -12.16 16.75
CA ASP A 184 3.18 -12.27 15.30
C ASP A 184 4.43 -11.44 14.92
N PHE A 185 4.61 -10.29 15.60
CA PHE A 185 5.75 -9.40 15.41
C PHE A 185 6.32 -8.93 16.74
N THR A 186 7.64 -8.74 16.78
CA THR A 186 8.32 -8.01 17.85
C THR A 186 9.12 -6.89 17.23
N THR A 187 8.86 -5.66 17.65
CA THR A 187 9.50 -4.44 17.13
C THR A 187 10.21 -3.69 18.23
N ARG A 188 11.39 -3.15 17.95
CA ARG A 188 12.15 -2.34 18.92
C ARG A 188 11.55 -0.95 19.14
N ASN A 189 10.97 -0.38 18.08
CA ASN A 189 10.41 0.96 18.05
C ASN A 189 9.20 1.02 17.09
N LEU A 190 8.50 2.16 17.06
CA LEU A 190 7.33 2.35 16.18
C LEU A 190 7.71 2.58 14.71
N GLU A 191 8.99 2.80 14.39
CA GLU A 191 9.46 2.93 13.01
C GLU A 191 9.48 1.57 12.31
N GLU A 192 10.00 0.52 12.95
CA GLU A 192 9.94 -0.87 12.45
C GLU A 192 8.49 -1.33 12.22
N LEU A 193 7.55 -0.84 13.03
CA LEU A 193 6.13 -1.12 12.86
C LEU A 193 5.55 -0.49 11.58
N GLN A 194 6.11 0.64 11.11
CA GLN A 194 5.70 1.23 9.84
C GLN A 194 5.94 0.26 8.67
N ASP A 195 7.02 -0.51 8.70
CA ASP A 195 7.34 -1.49 7.66
C ASP A 195 6.37 -2.68 7.65
N ILE A 196 6.00 -3.17 8.84
CA ILE A 196 4.98 -4.21 8.98
C ILE A 196 3.66 -3.72 8.37
N VAL A 197 3.24 -2.50 8.72
CA VAL A 197 2.03 -1.89 8.17
C VAL A 197 2.14 -1.71 6.65
N ARG A 198 3.30 -1.25 6.13
CA ARG A 198 3.53 -1.08 4.68
C ARG A 198 3.32 -2.38 3.90
N LEU A 199 3.83 -3.49 4.42
CA LEU A 199 3.76 -4.80 3.76
C LEU A 199 2.39 -5.44 3.80
N HIS A 200 1.62 -5.20 4.86
CA HIS A 200 0.39 -5.95 5.13
C HIS A 200 -0.89 -5.12 4.99
N SER A 201 -0.78 -3.81 4.77
CA SER A 201 -1.92 -2.96 4.46
C SER A 201 -2.36 -3.09 2.99
N PRO A 202 -3.65 -2.90 2.67
CA PRO A 202 -4.13 -2.92 1.30
C PRO A 202 -3.42 -1.89 0.42
N LEU A 203 -2.99 -2.33 -0.76
CA LEU A 203 -2.49 -1.45 -1.80
C LEU A 203 -3.65 -0.76 -2.52
N ARG A 204 -3.40 0.44 -3.04
CA ARG A 204 -4.37 1.18 -3.85
C ARG A 204 -4.27 0.75 -5.32
N ASN A 205 -5.35 0.96 -6.07
CA ASN A 205 -5.34 0.77 -7.52
C ASN A 205 -4.27 1.64 -8.17
N GLY A 206 -3.45 1.05 -9.06
CA GLY A 206 -2.35 1.73 -9.73
C GLY A 206 -1.10 0.84 -9.78
N LYS A 207 0.07 1.46 -10.03
CA LYS A 207 1.36 0.77 -9.98
C LYS A 207 1.71 0.37 -8.54
N LEU A 208 2.41 -0.76 -8.38
CA LEU A 208 3.03 -1.13 -7.11
C LEU A 208 3.98 0.01 -6.66
N PRO A 209 3.96 0.44 -5.38
CA PRO A 209 4.90 1.46 -4.91
C PRO A 209 6.35 1.06 -5.19
N ASN A 210 7.14 1.99 -5.73
CA ASN A 210 8.51 1.75 -6.17
C ASN A 210 9.40 1.15 -5.06
N GLU A 211 9.22 1.58 -3.81
CA GLU A 211 9.94 1.02 -2.65
C GLU A 211 9.66 -0.48 -2.47
N LEU A 212 8.40 -0.90 -2.60
CA LEU A 212 8.02 -2.31 -2.53
C LEU A 212 8.49 -3.09 -3.76
N LEU A 213 8.39 -2.48 -4.95
CA LEU A 213 8.89 -3.09 -6.18
C LEU A 213 10.39 -3.36 -6.09
N ALA A 214 11.18 -2.37 -5.68
CA ALA A 214 12.63 -2.52 -5.47
C ALA A 214 12.94 -3.64 -4.46
N ARG A 215 12.18 -3.70 -3.36
CA ARG A 215 12.34 -4.73 -2.33
C ARG A 215 12.04 -6.14 -2.85
N PHE A 216 11.04 -6.29 -3.73
CA PHE A 216 10.56 -7.61 -4.18
C PHE A 216 11.28 -8.14 -5.40
N LEU A 217 11.82 -7.29 -6.28
CA LEU A 217 12.52 -7.74 -7.48
C LEU A 217 13.81 -8.52 -7.17
N GLY A 218 14.44 -8.26 -6.02
CA GLY A 218 15.69 -8.93 -5.63
C GLY A 218 16.82 -8.71 -6.65
N GLU A 219 17.86 -9.56 -6.58
CA GLU A 219 18.94 -9.58 -7.57
C GLU A 219 18.69 -10.69 -8.60
N CYS A 220 18.74 -10.33 -9.88
CA CYS A 220 18.75 -11.28 -11.00
C CYS A 220 20.13 -11.25 -11.65
N VAL A 221 20.85 -12.36 -11.56
CA VAL A 221 22.21 -12.47 -12.09
C VAL A 221 22.22 -13.50 -13.22
N ASP A 222 22.34 -13.00 -14.44
CA ASP A 222 22.64 -13.78 -15.64
C ASP A 222 23.59 -12.97 -16.52
N PRO A 223 24.75 -13.50 -16.97
CA PRO A 223 25.70 -12.76 -17.79
C PRO A 223 25.12 -12.25 -19.12
N SER A 224 24.09 -12.89 -19.66
CA SER A 224 23.41 -12.45 -20.88
C SER A 224 22.47 -11.26 -20.64
N LEU A 225 22.05 -11.02 -19.39
CA LEU A 225 21.10 -9.98 -19.05
C LEU A 225 21.79 -8.60 -18.97
N LEU A 226 21.68 -7.83 -20.05
CA LEU A 226 22.29 -6.51 -20.18
C LEU A 226 21.49 -5.43 -19.41
N ILE A 227 20.16 -5.49 -19.49
CA ILE A 227 19.26 -4.60 -18.74
C ILE A 227 18.41 -5.49 -17.80
N PRO A 228 18.73 -5.50 -16.49
CA PRO A 228 18.03 -6.28 -15.49
C PRO A 228 16.71 -5.60 -15.08
N PRO A 229 15.79 -6.34 -14.41
CA PRO A 229 14.61 -5.73 -13.82
C PRO A 229 15.00 -4.65 -12.80
N GLY A 230 14.22 -3.58 -12.76
CA GLY A 230 14.46 -2.47 -11.83
C GLY A 230 13.29 -1.50 -11.77
N VAL A 231 13.32 -0.62 -10.76
CA VAL A 231 12.31 0.44 -10.65
C VAL A 231 12.44 1.39 -11.83
N GLY A 232 11.35 1.46 -12.60
CA GLY A 232 11.32 2.32 -13.78
C GLY A 232 12.14 1.77 -14.93
N GLU A 233 12.60 0.52 -14.91
CA GLU A 233 13.13 -0.14 -16.11
C GLU A 233 11.96 -0.66 -16.95
N ASP A 234 11.87 -0.24 -18.21
CA ASP A 234 10.72 -0.54 -19.05
C ASP A 234 10.92 -1.85 -19.81
N VAL A 235 12.14 -2.17 -20.20
CA VAL A 235 12.48 -3.36 -21.00
C VAL A 235 13.54 -4.23 -20.31
N ALA A 236 13.56 -5.51 -20.64
CA ALA A 236 14.70 -6.39 -20.42
C ALA A 236 15.49 -6.53 -21.73
N ALA A 237 16.82 -6.56 -21.65
CA ALA A 237 17.69 -6.75 -22.81
C ALA A 237 18.63 -7.94 -22.57
N ILE A 238 18.62 -8.89 -23.49
CA ILE A 238 19.32 -10.17 -23.40
C ILE A 238 20.27 -10.30 -24.60
N GLN A 239 21.55 -10.50 -24.31
CA GLN A 239 22.57 -10.80 -25.31
C GLN A 239 22.28 -12.16 -25.95
N LEU A 240 22.15 -12.19 -27.27
CA LEU A 240 22.09 -13.44 -28.04
C LEU A 240 23.50 -13.86 -28.47
N ASP A 241 23.61 -15.04 -29.05
CA ASP A 241 24.84 -15.43 -29.75
C ASP A 241 25.09 -14.45 -30.92
N GLY A 242 26.30 -13.88 -30.97
CA GLY A 242 26.68 -12.88 -31.97
C GLY A 242 26.46 -11.43 -31.51
N GLU A 243 26.15 -10.55 -32.44
CA GLU A 243 26.10 -9.08 -32.21
C GLU A 243 24.70 -8.55 -31.89
N ASP A 244 23.67 -9.40 -31.91
CA ASP A 244 22.28 -8.97 -31.70
C ASP A 244 21.86 -9.13 -30.24
N VAL A 245 21.03 -8.18 -29.79
CA VAL A 245 20.39 -8.16 -28.47
C VAL A 245 18.88 -8.33 -28.67
N LEU A 246 18.30 -9.27 -27.93
CA LEU A 246 16.87 -9.43 -27.80
C LEU A 246 16.34 -8.48 -26.73
N VAL A 247 15.36 -7.65 -27.09
CA VAL A 247 14.70 -6.74 -26.14
C VAL A 247 13.27 -7.21 -25.94
N LEU A 248 12.88 -7.35 -24.68
CA LEU A 248 11.59 -7.89 -24.24
C LEU A 248 10.84 -6.85 -23.42
N LYS A 249 9.55 -6.72 -23.70
CA LYS A 249 8.61 -5.88 -22.96
C LYS A 249 7.32 -6.63 -22.68
N SER A 250 6.72 -6.38 -21.52
CA SER A 250 5.33 -6.70 -21.27
C SER A 250 4.62 -5.52 -20.60
N ASP A 251 3.37 -5.27 -21.00
CA ASP A 251 2.46 -4.38 -20.27
C ASP A 251 1.00 -4.81 -20.40
N PRO A 252 0.23 -4.70 -19.29
CA PRO A 252 -1.22 -4.87 -19.32
C PRO A 252 -1.94 -3.57 -19.68
N VAL A 253 -2.98 -3.68 -20.49
CA VAL A 253 -3.99 -2.63 -20.68
C VAL A 253 -5.27 -3.07 -19.96
N THR A 254 -5.64 -2.27 -18.95
CA THR A 254 -6.76 -2.55 -18.02
C THR A 254 -7.87 -1.50 -18.10
N PHE A 255 -7.78 -0.56 -19.04
CA PHE A 255 -8.70 0.56 -19.27
C PHE A 255 -8.90 0.80 -20.79
N ALA A 256 -9.74 1.76 -21.19
CA ALA A 256 -10.00 2.13 -22.59
C ALA A 256 -10.57 0.99 -23.46
N THR A 257 -11.81 0.56 -23.17
CA THR A 257 -12.42 -0.60 -23.83
C THR A 257 -12.67 -0.41 -25.33
N ASP A 258 -12.77 0.83 -25.82
CA ASP A 258 -13.12 1.11 -27.23
C ASP A 258 -11.91 1.12 -28.19
N ALA A 259 -10.68 0.99 -27.68
CA ALA A 259 -9.45 0.89 -28.49
C ALA A 259 -8.36 0.06 -27.77
N ILE A 260 -8.77 -0.94 -26.98
CA ILE A 260 -7.89 -1.70 -26.09
C ILE A 260 -6.76 -2.41 -26.86
N GLY A 261 -7.04 -2.90 -28.08
CA GLY A 261 -6.05 -3.54 -28.93
C GLY A 261 -5.00 -2.55 -29.43
N TYR A 262 -5.42 -1.32 -29.77
CA TYR A 262 -4.50 -0.26 -30.17
C TYR A 262 -3.52 0.09 -29.04
N TYR A 263 -4.04 0.34 -27.83
CA TYR A 263 -3.20 0.65 -26.66
C TYR A 263 -2.22 -0.49 -26.35
N ALA A 264 -2.70 -1.74 -26.38
CA ALA A 264 -1.88 -2.91 -26.03
C ALA A 264 -0.64 -3.03 -26.95
N VAL A 265 -0.81 -2.78 -28.25
CA VAL A 265 0.30 -2.78 -29.19
C VAL A 265 1.20 -1.57 -28.98
N VAL A 266 0.63 -0.36 -29.00
CA VAL A 266 1.42 0.87 -29.10
C VAL A 266 2.23 1.17 -27.84
N VAL A 267 1.70 0.88 -26.64
CA VAL A 267 2.44 1.05 -25.39
C VAL A 267 3.68 0.15 -25.39
N ASN A 268 3.52 -1.15 -25.69
CA ASN A 268 4.65 -2.07 -25.75
C ASN A 268 5.67 -1.72 -26.84
N VAL A 269 5.20 -1.25 -28.01
CA VAL A 269 6.08 -0.77 -29.09
C VAL A 269 6.88 0.45 -28.65
N ASN A 270 6.26 1.38 -27.93
CA ASN A 270 6.93 2.58 -27.46
C ASN A 270 8.09 2.24 -26.54
N ASP A 271 7.89 1.32 -25.59
CA ASP A 271 8.94 0.92 -24.65
C ASP A 271 10.10 0.21 -25.36
N LEU A 272 9.82 -0.70 -26.30
CA LEU A 272 10.88 -1.27 -27.15
C LEU A 272 11.65 -0.20 -27.93
N ALA A 273 10.94 0.81 -28.43
CA ALA A 273 11.58 1.88 -29.19
C ALA A 273 12.54 2.72 -28.34
N THR A 274 12.30 2.84 -27.02
CA THR A 274 13.20 3.59 -26.12
C THR A 274 14.59 2.97 -25.98
N SER A 275 14.74 1.67 -26.26
CA SER A 275 16.03 0.98 -26.21
C SER A 275 16.72 0.90 -27.58
N GLY A 276 16.15 1.52 -28.61
CA GLY A 276 16.62 1.42 -30.00
C GLY A 276 16.20 0.13 -30.71
N ALA A 277 15.39 -0.73 -30.08
CA ALA A 277 14.99 -2.00 -30.68
C ALA A 277 13.98 -1.83 -31.81
N ALA A 278 14.18 -2.60 -32.88
CA ALA A 278 13.18 -2.77 -33.92
C ALA A 278 12.14 -3.80 -33.44
N PRO A 279 10.85 -3.43 -33.32
CA PRO A 279 9.80 -4.39 -32.97
C PRO A 279 9.72 -5.51 -34.02
N ARG A 280 9.47 -6.75 -33.57
CA ARG A 280 9.40 -7.93 -34.45
C ARG A 280 8.19 -8.83 -34.17
N TRP A 281 7.97 -9.17 -32.90
CA TRP A 281 6.99 -10.17 -32.50
C TRP A 281 6.13 -9.69 -31.34
N LEU A 282 4.87 -10.12 -31.34
CA LEU A 282 3.89 -9.81 -30.31
C LEU A 282 3.20 -11.11 -29.87
N LEU A 283 3.12 -11.32 -28.56
CA LEU A 283 2.22 -12.29 -27.91
C LEU A 283 1.17 -11.53 -27.09
N THR A 284 -0.03 -12.09 -26.99
CA THR A 284 -1.11 -11.46 -26.20
C THR A 284 -1.86 -12.46 -25.33
N THR A 285 -2.02 -12.16 -24.04
CA THR A 285 -2.98 -12.83 -23.16
C THR A 285 -4.23 -11.98 -23.04
N LEU A 286 -5.36 -12.53 -23.47
CA LEU A 286 -6.66 -11.85 -23.49
C LEU A 286 -7.56 -12.45 -22.40
N LEU A 287 -7.96 -11.65 -21.43
CA LEU A 287 -8.88 -12.05 -20.36
C LEU A 287 -10.19 -11.29 -20.54
N PHE A 288 -11.29 -12.02 -20.72
CA PHE A 288 -12.61 -11.47 -20.95
C PHE A 288 -13.60 -11.92 -19.86
N PRO A 289 -14.53 -11.05 -19.42
CA PRO A 289 -15.63 -11.46 -18.52
C PRO A 289 -16.57 -12.48 -19.18
N ALA A 290 -17.27 -13.29 -18.36
CA ALA A 290 -18.23 -14.33 -18.79
C ALA A 290 -19.35 -13.86 -19.75
N GLU A 291 -19.68 -12.57 -19.75
CA GLU A 291 -20.71 -11.96 -20.61
C GLU A 291 -20.17 -11.40 -21.94
N THR A 292 -18.89 -11.63 -22.24
CA THR A 292 -18.28 -11.14 -23.48
C THR A 292 -18.75 -11.97 -24.66
N SER A 293 -19.41 -11.32 -25.63
CA SER A 293 -19.81 -11.99 -26.86
C SER A 293 -18.59 -12.32 -27.74
N ALA A 294 -18.70 -13.38 -28.54
CA ALA A 294 -17.68 -13.76 -29.51
C ALA A 294 -17.35 -12.62 -30.50
N ALA A 295 -18.33 -11.80 -30.87
CA ALA A 295 -18.14 -10.64 -31.74
C ALA A 295 -17.24 -9.57 -31.10
N GLN A 296 -17.43 -9.30 -29.79
CA GLN A 296 -16.58 -8.35 -29.06
C GLN A 296 -15.14 -8.87 -28.96
N ALA A 297 -14.95 -10.13 -28.59
CA ALA A 297 -13.62 -10.75 -28.53
C ALA A 297 -12.93 -10.74 -29.91
N GLY A 298 -13.66 -11.11 -30.96
CA GLY A 298 -13.17 -11.10 -32.34
C GLY A 298 -12.75 -9.70 -32.82
N GLN A 299 -13.47 -8.64 -32.41
CA GLN A 299 -13.11 -7.27 -32.73
C GLN A 299 -11.78 -6.84 -32.09
N VAL A 300 -11.55 -7.19 -30.82
CA VAL A 300 -10.28 -6.93 -30.14
C VAL A 300 -9.12 -7.67 -30.83
N MET A 301 -9.31 -8.95 -31.16
CA MET A 301 -8.30 -9.74 -31.87
C MET A 301 -7.98 -9.18 -33.26
N LYS A 302 -9.00 -8.71 -33.98
CA LYS A 302 -8.82 -8.05 -35.28
C LYS A 302 -8.02 -6.76 -35.14
N GLU A 303 -8.39 -5.90 -34.19
CA GLU A 303 -7.67 -4.65 -33.92
C GLU A 303 -6.20 -4.91 -33.56
N LEU A 304 -5.93 -5.87 -32.66
CA LEU A 304 -4.56 -6.27 -32.30
C LEU A 304 -3.72 -6.64 -33.51
N ARG A 305 -4.27 -7.50 -34.40
CA ARG A 305 -3.57 -7.93 -35.62
C ARG A 305 -3.29 -6.76 -36.56
N GLU A 306 -4.28 -5.90 -36.79
CA GLU A 306 -4.15 -4.76 -37.69
C GLU A 306 -3.13 -3.74 -37.18
N VAL A 307 -3.20 -3.38 -35.89
CA VAL A 307 -2.29 -2.41 -35.28
C VAL A 307 -0.87 -2.97 -35.14
N ALA A 308 -0.72 -4.27 -34.83
CA ALA A 308 0.59 -4.93 -34.80
C ALA A 308 1.28 -4.83 -36.16
N LEU A 309 0.58 -5.20 -37.24
CA LEU A 309 1.12 -5.13 -38.60
C LEU A 309 1.53 -3.69 -38.98
N GLN A 310 0.74 -2.69 -38.62
CA GLN A 310 1.06 -1.28 -38.86
C GLN A 310 2.34 -0.81 -38.15
N HIS A 311 2.70 -1.44 -37.01
CA HIS A 311 3.89 -1.11 -36.24
C HIS A 311 5.07 -2.05 -36.49
N GLY A 312 4.97 -2.93 -37.50
CA GLY A 312 6.04 -3.87 -37.87
C GLY A 312 6.15 -5.08 -36.95
N LEU A 313 5.09 -5.39 -36.20
CA LEU A 313 5.00 -6.59 -35.37
C LEU A 313 4.20 -7.68 -36.06
N LEU A 314 4.66 -8.92 -35.92
CA LEU A 314 3.87 -10.11 -36.18
C LEU A 314 3.18 -10.57 -34.90
N LEU A 315 1.84 -10.68 -34.90
CA LEU A 315 1.10 -11.34 -33.81
C LEU A 315 1.31 -12.85 -33.91
N CYS A 316 2.17 -13.38 -33.04
CA CYS A 316 2.68 -14.75 -33.12
C CYS A 316 1.87 -15.79 -32.36
N GLY A 317 0.96 -15.35 -31.48
CA GLY A 317 0.19 -16.25 -30.62
C GLY A 317 -0.19 -15.57 -29.32
N GLY A 318 -0.56 -16.38 -28.33
CA GLY A 318 -1.07 -15.86 -27.07
C GLY A 318 -1.90 -16.86 -26.28
N HIS A 319 -2.67 -16.31 -25.35
CA HIS A 319 -3.67 -17.02 -24.56
C HIS A 319 -5.00 -16.27 -24.59
N THR A 320 -6.13 -16.96 -24.50
CA THR A 320 -7.45 -16.35 -24.44
C THR A 320 -8.30 -17.08 -23.44
N GLU A 321 -8.86 -16.35 -22.49
CA GLU A 321 -9.65 -16.89 -21.40
C GLU A 321 -10.92 -16.07 -21.19
N ILE A 322 -12.04 -16.78 -20.99
CA ILE A 322 -13.28 -16.20 -20.47
C ILE A 322 -13.31 -16.54 -18.96
N THR A 323 -13.32 -15.53 -18.09
CA THR A 323 -13.09 -15.71 -16.65
C THR A 323 -13.86 -14.69 -15.80
N ASP A 324 -14.24 -15.09 -14.58
CA ASP A 324 -14.83 -14.20 -13.58
C ASP A 324 -13.77 -13.41 -12.78
N ALA A 325 -12.48 -13.71 -12.99
CA ALA A 325 -11.36 -12.99 -12.40
C ALA A 325 -11.27 -11.52 -12.86
N VAL A 326 -11.84 -11.19 -14.03
CA VAL A 326 -11.90 -9.83 -14.55
C VAL A 326 -13.34 -9.37 -14.75
N THR A 327 -13.62 -8.12 -14.38
CA THR A 327 -14.95 -7.50 -14.56
C THR A 327 -15.06 -6.67 -15.85
N ARG A 328 -13.96 -6.57 -16.59
CA ARG A 328 -13.83 -5.90 -17.89
C ARG A 328 -12.74 -6.59 -18.70
N PRO A 329 -12.70 -6.45 -20.03
CA PRO A 329 -11.60 -6.97 -20.83
C PRO A 329 -10.23 -6.45 -20.36
N VAL A 330 -9.25 -7.36 -20.25
CA VAL A 330 -7.85 -7.04 -19.98
C VAL A 330 -7.00 -7.67 -21.08
N VAL A 331 -6.10 -6.89 -21.67
CA VAL A 331 -5.14 -7.36 -22.67
C VAL A 331 -3.75 -7.20 -22.10
N VAL A 332 -3.03 -8.31 -21.91
CA VAL A 332 -1.60 -8.29 -21.59
C VAL A 332 -0.83 -8.55 -22.87
N ALA A 333 -0.12 -7.54 -23.34
CA ALA A 333 0.75 -7.68 -24.50
C ALA A 333 2.19 -7.93 -24.05
N GLN A 334 2.89 -8.74 -24.83
CA GLN A 334 4.31 -9.00 -24.71
C GLN A 334 4.96 -8.79 -26.07
N ALA A 335 5.80 -7.78 -26.19
CA ALA A 335 6.49 -7.47 -27.43
C ALA A 335 7.97 -7.83 -27.33
N ALA A 336 8.51 -8.32 -28.42
CA ALA A 336 9.92 -8.60 -28.59
C ALA A 336 10.47 -7.90 -29.84
N GLY A 337 11.69 -7.40 -29.71
CA GLY A 337 12.43 -6.74 -30.79
C GLY A 337 13.90 -7.09 -30.75
N THR A 338 14.62 -6.72 -31.80
CA THR A 338 16.07 -6.92 -31.88
C THR A 338 16.78 -5.61 -32.12
N VAL A 339 18.00 -5.49 -31.60
CA VAL A 339 18.90 -4.36 -31.83
C VAL A 339 20.35 -4.85 -31.85
N PRO A 340 21.22 -4.33 -32.72
CA PRO A 340 22.65 -4.58 -32.61
C PRO A 340 23.16 -4.10 -31.25
N ARG A 341 24.10 -4.83 -30.64
CA ARG A 341 24.65 -4.53 -29.31
C ARG A 341 25.25 -3.14 -29.19
N THR A 342 25.81 -2.63 -30.29
CA THR A 342 26.38 -1.27 -30.41
C THR A 342 25.32 -0.17 -30.38
N ASN A 343 24.06 -0.50 -30.70
CA ASN A 343 22.96 0.45 -30.84
C ASN A 343 21.94 0.33 -29.69
N LEU A 344 22.15 -0.60 -28.75
CA LEU A 344 21.32 -0.72 -27.57
C LEU A 344 21.40 0.57 -26.73
N VAL A 345 20.27 1.24 -26.56
CA VAL A 345 20.17 2.43 -25.71
C VAL A 345 19.82 1.99 -24.29
N ASP A 346 20.74 2.22 -23.37
CA ASP A 346 20.55 2.01 -21.93
C ASP A 346 20.48 3.35 -21.22
N LYS A 347 19.29 3.70 -20.71
CA LYS A 347 19.03 4.98 -20.05
C LYS A 347 19.82 5.20 -18.76
N ARG A 348 20.33 4.12 -18.13
CA ARG A 348 21.23 4.21 -16.97
C ARG A 348 22.56 4.87 -17.33
N GLY A 349 22.88 4.95 -18.63
CA GLY A 349 24.04 5.66 -19.17
C GLY A 349 23.90 7.18 -19.25
N MET A 350 22.75 7.79 -18.91
CA MET A 350 22.55 9.24 -18.96
C MET A 350 23.48 9.98 -17.98
N ARG A 351 24.05 11.11 -18.41
CA ARG A 351 25.05 11.89 -17.64
C ARG A 351 24.73 13.38 -17.59
N GLY A 352 25.28 14.06 -16.59
CA GLY A 352 25.26 15.53 -16.52
C GLY A 352 25.82 16.14 -17.81
N GLY A 353 25.09 17.10 -18.39
CA GLY A 353 25.43 17.74 -19.68
C GLY A 353 24.64 17.23 -20.88
N ASN A 354 23.93 16.09 -20.76
CA ASN A 354 23.00 15.65 -21.81
C ASN A 354 21.84 16.65 -21.99
N LYS A 355 21.30 16.72 -23.21
CA LYS A 355 20.12 17.53 -23.53
C LYS A 355 18.87 16.66 -23.46
N ILE A 356 17.77 17.23 -22.95
CA ILE A 356 16.47 16.57 -22.91
C ILE A 356 15.65 17.09 -24.09
N LEU A 357 15.19 16.19 -24.95
CA LEU A 357 14.31 16.49 -26.07
C LEU A 357 12.95 15.85 -25.83
N LEU A 358 11.89 16.63 -26.01
CA LEU A 358 10.51 16.14 -25.98
C LEU A 358 9.94 16.18 -27.41
N THR A 359 9.52 15.02 -27.91
CA THR A 359 9.08 14.87 -29.31
C THR A 359 7.60 15.12 -29.53
N LYS A 360 6.79 15.11 -28.46
CA LYS A 360 5.34 15.29 -28.49
C LYS A 360 4.85 16.19 -27.35
N GLY A 361 3.57 16.56 -27.39
CA GLY A 361 2.94 17.29 -26.28
C GLY A 361 2.96 16.49 -24.98
N MET A 362 2.92 17.19 -23.84
CA MET A 362 2.75 16.55 -22.54
C MET A 362 1.30 16.09 -22.35
N ALA A 363 1.11 14.98 -21.63
CA ALA A 363 -0.20 14.44 -21.27
C ALA A 363 -1.15 14.11 -22.45
N VAL A 364 -0.62 13.85 -23.65
CA VAL A 364 -1.40 13.47 -24.85
C VAL A 364 -2.27 12.25 -24.56
N GLU A 365 -1.67 11.18 -24.03
CA GLU A 365 -2.37 9.94 -23.69
C GLU A 365 -3.42 10.14 -22.59
N GLY A 366 -3.03 10.74 -21.45
CA GLY A 366 -3.92 10.96 -20.32
C GLY A 366 -5.13 11.84 -20.69
N THR A 367 -4.91 12.88 -21.49
CA THR A 367 -5.99 13.74 -22.02
C THR A 367 -6.96 12.94 -22.89
N CYS A 368 -6.42 12.08 -23.76
CA CYS A 368 -7.21 11.20 -24.61
C CYS A 368 -8.05 10.22 -23.78
N ILE A 369 -7.44 9.52 -22.82
CA ILE A 369 -8.13 8.54 -21.96
C ILE A 369 -9.29 9.21 -21.21
N ILE A 370 -9.06 10.38 -20.59
CA ILE A 370 -10.11 11.08 -19.85
C ILE A 370 -11.27 11.48 -20.78
N ALA A 371 -10.97 11.95 -22.00
CA ALA A 371 -11.99 12.32 -22.98
C ALA A 371 -12.76 11.10 -23.54
N ARG A 372 -12.11 9.94 -23.62
CA ARG A 372 -12.73 8.70 -24.10
C ARG A 372 -13.62 8.05 -23.04
N GLU A 373 -13.13 7.96 -21.81
CA GLU A 373 -13.79 7.26 -20.71
C GLU A 373 -14.84 8.10 -19.97
N PHE A 374 -14.64 9.43 -19.89
CA PHE A 374 -15.50 10.30 -19.09
C PHE A 374 -16.15 11.49 -19.84
N PRO A 375 -16.64 11.32 -21.09
CA PRO A 375 -17.15 12.43 -21.90
C PRO A 375 -18.33 13.15 -21.23
N GLN A 376 -19.22 12.43 -20.57
CA GLN A 376 -20.38 13.02 -19.87
C GLN A 376 -19.97 13.85 -18.66
N LYS A 377 -18.90 13.44 -17.95
CA LYS A 377 -18.37 14.21 -16.81
C LYS A 377 -17.75 15.51 -17.30
N LEU A 378 -16.96 15.45 -18.38
CA LEU A 378 -16.35 16.64 -19.00
C LEU A 378 -17.40 17.65 -19.47
N ARG A 379 -18.49 17.19 -20.10
CA ARG A 379 -19.62 18.06 -20.49
C ARG A 379 -20.24 18.77 -19.28
N ARG A 380 -20.49 18.04 -18.19
CA ARG A 380 -21.02 18.62 -16.94
C ARG A 380 -20.06 19.65 -16.32
N MET A 381 -18.76 19.51 -16.56
CA MET A 381 -17.74 20.46 -16.12
C MET A 381 -17.54 21.64 -17.08
N GLY A 382 -18.30 21.71 -18.19
CA GLY A 382 -18.31 22.85 -19.11
C GLY A 382 -17.57 22.65 -20.43
N MET A 383 -16.98 21.48 -20.71
CA MET A 383 -16.34 21.23 -22.01
C MET A 383 -17.38 21.02 -23.11
N SER A 384 -17.16 21.66 -24.26
CA SER A 384 -17.98 21.47 -25.46
C SER A 384 -17.75 20.08 -26.07
N ALA A 385 -18.74 19.60 -26.84
CA ALA A 385 -18.59 18.35 -27.58
C ALA A 385 -17.41 18.36 -28.56
N ARG A 386 -17.11 19.54 -29.15
CA ARG A 386 -15.99 19.73 -30.08
C ARG A 386 -14.63 19.59 -29.38
N GLU A 387 -14.49 20.13 -28.18
CA GLU A 387 -13.25 20.01 -27.40
C GLU A 387 -13.01 18.56 -26.97
N ILE A 388 -14.06 17.89 -26.50
CA ILE A 388 -13.96 16.47 -26.12
C ILE A 388 -13.55 15.63 -27.31
N GLU A 389 -14.16 15.84 -28.49
CA GLU A 389 -13.80 15.10 -29.70
C GLU A 389 -12.36 15.39 -30.14
N LYS A 390 -11.91 16.65 -30.06
CA LYS A 390 -10.50 17.00 -30.29
C LYS A 390 -9.57 16.21 -29.36
N CYS A 391 -9.88 16.13 -28.07
CA CYS A 391 -9.10 15.37 -27.10
C CYS A 391 -9.14 13.85 -27.37
N ARG A 392 -10.28 13.28 -27.80
CA ARG A 392 -10.39 11.86 -28.18
C ARG A 392 -9.48 11.50 -29.36
N ARG A 393 -9.27 12.45 -30.28
CA ARG A 393 -8.41 12.27 -31.46
C ARG A 393 -6.92 12.29 -31.16
N PHE A 394 -6.51 12.71 -29.96
CA PHE A 394 -5.10 12.69 -29.55
C PHE A 394 -4.47 11.29 -29.58
N LEU A 395 -5.28 10.23 -29.56
CA LEU A 395 -4.83 8.85 -29.80
C LEU A 395 -4.09 8.67 -31.14
N TYR A 396 -4.51 9.42 -32.16
CA TYR A 396 -4.00 9.31 -33.53
C TYR A 396 -3.32 10.58 -34.03
N ASP A 397 -3.71 11.75 -33.52
CA ASP A 397 -3.14 13.06 -33.88
C ASP A 397 -3.06 13.98 -32.65
N PRO A 398 -1.86 14.22 -32.08
CA PRO A 398 -0.53 13.90 -32.62
C PRO A 398 -0.14 12.41 -32.49
N GLY A 399 -1.00 11.60 -31.89
CA GLY A 399 -0.79 10.17 -31.68
C GLY A 399 0.09 9.85 -30.48
N ILE A 400 -0.08 8.66 -29.91
CA ILE A 400 0.73 8.23 -28.75
C ILE A 400 1.97 7.42 -29.13
N SER A 401 2.06 6.91 -30.36
CA SER A 401 3.24 6.15 -30.83
C SER A 401 4.46 7.05 -30.99
N ILE A 402 5.60 6.67 -30.43
CA ILE A 402 6.90 7.37 -30.55
C ILE A 402 7.91 6.65 -31.44
N LEU A 403 7.50 5.53 -32.07
CA LEU A 403 8.39 4.64 -32.81
C LEU A 403 9.17 5.37 -33.92
N LYS A 404 8.54 6.32 -34.61
CA LYS A 404 9.18 7.07 -35.69
C LYS A 404 10.27 7.98 -35.16
N GLU A 405 9.97 8.72 -34.10
CA GLU A 405 10.88 9.68 -33.47
C GLU A 405 12.04 8.97 -32.79
N ALA A 406 11.78 7.85 -32.10
CA ALA A 406 12.81 7.01 -31.51
C ALA A 406 13.78 6.44 -32.56
N ARG A 407 13.26 5.98 -33.72
CA ARG A 407 14.11 5.52 -34.85
C ARG A 407 14.97 6.62 -35.45
N ILE A 408 14.55 7.88 -35.38
CA ILE A 408 15.36 9.02 -35.83
C ILE A 408 16.46 9.30 -34.80
N ALA A 409 16.12 9.26 -33.51
CA ALA A 409 17.06 9.52 -32.42
C ALA A 409 18.11 8.42 -32.20
N ALA A 410 17.82 7.18 -32.62
CA ALA A 410 18.72 6.03 -32.51
C ALA A 410 19.70 5.89 -33.69
N ARG A 411 19.65 6.79 -34.68
CA ARG A 411 20.63 6.92 -35.77
C ARG A 411 21.68 7.95 -35.41
#